data_AF-A0A445AP58-F1
#
_entry.id   AF-A0A445AP58-F1
#
_cell.length_a   1.000
_cell.length_b   1.000
_cell.length_c   1.000
_cell.angle_alpha   90.00
_cell.angle_beta   90.00
_cell.angle_gamma   90.00
#
_symmetry.space_group_name_H-M   'P 1'
#
loop_
_entity.id
_entity.type
_entity.pdbx_description
1 polymer ?
#
loop_
_entity_poly.entity_id
_entity_poly.type
_entity_poly.pdbx_seq_one_letter_code
_entity_poly.pdbx_strand_id
1 'polypeptide(L)'
;MVWLQLRPVFRWFGTNSNPNKPFFGCPNYNTNGKRWCGLFVWADVGQEAMPAKSESVNYNDEHMMTEDWRLKKLESVVRSQKFMIKLLFLVVSVMLLLLVVVFWKLCSQC
;
A
#
# COMPACT_ATOMS: atom_id res chain seq x y z
N MET A 1 -18.69 -23.22 -11.11
CA MET A 1 -18.28 -21.95 -10.46
C MET A 1 -16.81 -21.71 -10.76
N VAL A 2 -16.51 -20.93 -11.80
CA VAL A 2 -15.12 -20.58 -12.16
C VAL A 2 -14.79 -19.29 -11.41
N TRP A 3 -14.00 -19.40 -10.34
CA TRP A 3 -13.39 -18.23 -9.73
C TRP A 3 -12.47 -17.60 -10.77
N LEU A 4 -12.82 -16.40 -11.23
CA LEU A 4 -11.92 -15.58 -12.03
C LEU A 4 -10.72 -15.29 -11.13
N GLN A 5 -9.60 -15.97 -11.36
CA GLN A 5 -8.38 -15.80 -10.58
C GLN A 5 -7.83 -14.39 -10.85
N LEU A 6 -8.35 -13.40 -10.13
CA LEU A 6 -8.05 -11.96 -10.25
C LEU A 6 -6.67 -11.58 -9.68
N ARG A 7 -5.76 -12.56 -9.48
CA ARG A 7 -4.40 -12.31 -9.00
C ARG A 7 -3.57 -11.76 -10.16
N PRO A 8 -3.22 -10.46 -10.18
CA PRO A 8 -2.45 -9.88 -11.27
C PRO A 8 -1.04 -10.47 -11.27
N VAL A 9 -0.54 -10.81 -12.44
CA VAL A 9 0.80 -11.34 -12.65
C VAL A 9 1.69 -10.20 -13.13
N PHE A 10 2.85 -10.04 -12.48
CA PHE A 10 3.89 -9.13 -12.90
C PHE A 10 4.57 -9.68 -14.17
N ARG A 11 4.62 -8.88 -15.23
CA ARG A 11 5.19 -9.26 -16.52
C ARG A 11 6.01 -8.11 -17.11
N TRP A 12 6.98 -8.45 -17.94
CA TRP A 12 7.81 -7.50 -18.68
C TRP A 12 7.32 -7.41 -20.13
N PHE A 13 7.08 -6.21 -20.63
CA PHE A 13 6.80 -6.01 -22.04
C PHE A 13 8.13 -5.92 -22.80
N GLY A 14 8.44 -6.94 -23.60
CA GLY A 14 9.67 -7.01 -24.40
C GLY A 14 9.39 -6.73 -25.87
N THR A 15 9.06 -5.50 -26.23
CA THR A 15 9.00 -5.06 -27.65
C THR A 15 10.02 -3.97 -27.91
N ASN A 16 10.50 -3.86 -29.15
CA ASN A 16 11.53 -2.90 -29.54
C ASN A 16 11.16 -1.44 -29.24
N SER A 17 9.87 -1.10 -29.13
CA SER A 17 9.39 0.26 -28.86
C SER A 17 9.25 0.59 -27.36
N ASN A 18 9.22 -0.41 -26.47
CA ASN A 18 9.12 -0.24 -25.01
C ASN A 18 9.97 -1.31 -24.31
N PRO A 19 11.31 -1.23 -24.38
CA PRO A 19 12.18 -2.20 -23.73
C PRO A 19 12.01 -2.13 -22.20
N ASN A 20 11.77 -3.27 -21.57
CA ASN A 20 11.78 -3.45 -20.11
C ASN A 20 10.73 -2.65 -19.32
N LYS A 21 9.58 -2.30 -19.91
CA LYS A 21 8.51 -1.67 -19.13
C LYS A 21 7.68 -2.75 -18.42
N PRO A 22 7.69 -2.80 -17.07
CA PRO A 22 6.94 -3.82 -16.36
C PRO A 22 5.46 -3.41 -16.25
N PHE A 23 4.57 -4.41 -16.24
CA PHE A 23 3.14 -4.21 -16.09
C PHE A 23 2.50 -5.34 -15.28
N PHE A 24 1.37 -5.03 -14.66
CA PHE A 24 0.47 -6.01 -14.07
C PHE A 24 -0.63 -6.34 -15.07
N GLY A 25 -0.78 -7.63 -15.36
CA GLY A 25 -1.84 -8.14 -16.23
C GLY A 25 -2.46 -9.41 -15.68
N CYS A 26 -3.57 -9.85 -16.25
CA CYS A 26 -4.12 -11.14 -15.83
C CYS A 26 -3.19 -12.31 -16.14
N PRO A 27 -3.34 -13.43 -15.41
CA PRO A 27 -2.62 -14.66 -15.71
C PRO A 27 -2.77 -15.10 -17.18
N ASN A 28 -3.96 -14.86 -17.75
CA ASN A 28 -4.35 -15.23 -19.10
C ASN A 28 -4.09 -14.14 -20.17
N TYR A 29 -3.21 -13.18 -19.90
CA TYR A 29 -2.81 -12.16 -20.87
C TYR A 29 -2.13 -12.80 -22.10
N ASN A 30 -2.51 -12.37 -23.31
CA ASN A 30 -1.97 -12.83 -24.60
C ASN A 30 -2.00 -14.36 -24.85
N THR A 31 -2.90 -15.09 -24.20
CA THR A 31 -3.04 -16.52 -24.43
C THR A 31 -4.08 -16.74 -25.53
N ASN A 32 -3.68 -17.31 -26.67
CA ASN A 32 -4.58 -17.62 -27.77
C ASN A 32 -5.69 -18.59 -27.32
N GLY A 33 -6.94 -18.30 -27.69
CA GLY A 33 -8.10 -19.17 -27.41
C GLY A 33 -8.77 -18.99 -26.05
N LYS A 34 -8.36 -18.02 -25.21
CA LYS A 34 -9.03 -17.71 -23.93
C LYS A 34 -9.40 -16.23 -23.87
N ARG A 35 -10.60 -15.90 -23.36
CA ARG A 35 -11.02 -14.50 -23.15
C ARG A 35 -10.02 -13.77 -22.24
N TRP A 36 -9.41 -12.70 -22.73
CA TRP A 36 -8.58 -11.84 -21.90
C TRP A 36 -9.48 -11.03 -20.97
N CYS A 37 -9.02 -10.80 -19.74
CA CYS A 37 -9.80 -10.11 -18.72
C CYS A 37 -9.77 -8.56 -18.85
N GLY A 38 -9.02 -8.01 -19.81
CA GLY A 38 -8.84 -6.56 -20.00
C GLY A 38 -7.99 -5.83 -18.95
N LEU A 39 -7.56 -6.49 -17.88
CA LEU A 39 -6.72 -5.88 -16.83
C LEU A 39 -5.29 -5.66 -17.35
N PHE A 40 -4.90 -4.39 -17.46
CA PHE A 40 -3.58 -3.93 -17.81
C PHE A 40 -3.25 -2.66 -17.02
N VAL A 41 -2.18 -2.69 -16.22
CA VAL A 41 -1.71 -1.53 -15.44
C VAL A 41 -0.19 -1.46 -15.51
N TRP A 42 0.36 -0.32 -15.89
CA TRP A 42 1.81 -0.13 -15.87
C TRP A 42 2.36 -0.16 -14.45
N ALA A 43 3.45 -0.89 -14.25
CA ALA A 43 4.23 -0.85 -13.03
C ALA A 43 5.32 0.22 -13.23
N ASP A 44 4.95 1.49 -13.10
CA ASP A 44 5.93 2.58 -13.12
C ASP A 44 6.74 2.52 -11.81
N VAL A 45 7.81 1.72 -11.81
CA VAL A 45 8.87 1.82 -10.81
C VAL A 45 9.50 3.18 -11.03
N GLY A 46 9.41 4.06 -10.03
CA GLY A 46 9.83 5.45 -10.12
C GLY A 46 11.15 5.59 -10.89
N GLN A 47 11.12 6.40 -11.94
CA GLN A 47 12.31 6.88 -12.63
C GLN A 47 13.13 7.74 -11.67
N GLU A 48 13.89 7.10 -10.80
CA GLU A 48 15.12 7.65 -10.24
C GLU A 48 16.23 6.92 -11.01
N ALA A 49 16.94 7.64 -11.85
CA ALA A 49 17.95 7.11 -12.75
C ALA A 49 18.99 6.25 -12.00
N MET A 50 18.89 4.92 -12.11
CA MET A 50 19.98 4.02 -11.71
C MET A 50 20.92 3.85 -12.91
N PRO A 51 22.19 4.25 -12.82
CA PRO A 51 23.14 4.04 -13.90
C PRO A 51 23.35 2.54 -14.09
N ALA A 52 23.38 2.11 -15.34
CA ALA A 52 23.75 0.76 -15.72
C ALA A 52 25.13 0.43 -15.10
N LYS A 53 25.12 -0.42 -14.07
CA LYS A 53 26.32 -1.13 -13.65
C LYS A 53 26.00 -2.62 -13.63
N SER A 54 26.42 -3.27 -14.71
CA SER A 54 26.70 -4.69 -14.74
C SER A 54 27.74 -5.02 -13.67
N GLU A 55 27.34 -5.75 -12.63
CA GLU A 55 28.20 -6.65 -11.85
C GLU A 55 27.32 -7.42 -10.86
N SER A 56 27.35 -8.75 -11.00
CA SER A 56 26.71 -9.80 -10.19
C SER A 56 25.85 -9.36 -9.00
N VAL A 57 24.53 -9.25 -9.20
CA VAL A 57 23.57 -9.01 -8.12
C VAL A 57 23.30 -10.34 -7.40
N ASN A 58 23.71 -10.37 -6.14
CA ASN A 58 23.35 -11.38 -5.16
C ASN A 58 21.84 -11.30 -4.88
N TYR A 59 21.11 -12.39 -5.14
CA TYR A 59 19.64 -12.50 -5.07
C TYR A 59 19.04 -12.18 -3.68
N ASN A 60 19.88 -12.05 -2.65
CA ASN A 60 19.46 -11.79 -1.28
C ASN A 60 19.22 -10.29 -0.98
N ASP A 61 19.83 -9.36 -1.74
CA ASP A 61 19.74 -7.93 -1.43
C ASP A 61 18.46 -7.26 -1.99
N GLU A 62 17.88 -7.80 -3.07
CA GLU A 62 16.65 -7.28 -3.67
C GLU A 62 15.38 -7.56 -2.84
N HIS A 63 15.37 -8.69 -2.13
CA HIS A 63 14.26 -9.05 -1.24
C HIS A 63 14.29 -8.22 0.06
N MET A 64 15.48 -7.96 0.62
CA MET A 64 15.65 -7.13 1.82
C MET A 64 15.25 -5.67 1.58
N MET A 65 15.64 -5.08 0.45
CA MET A 65 15.24 -3.70 0.12
C MET A 65 13.72 -3.54 0.07
N THR A 66 13.01 -4.55 -0.45
CA THR A 66 11.55 -4.53 -0.60
C THR A 66 10.82 -4.59 0.75
N GLU A 67 11.38 -5.29 1.72
CA GLU A 67 10.79 -5.43 3.05
C GLU A 67 11.14 -4.23 3.94
N ASP A 68 12.36 -3.70 3.84
CA ASP A 68 12.81 -2.56 4.62
C ASP A 68 12.01 -1.28 4.31
N TRP A 69 11.68 -1.02 3.03
CA TRP A 69 10.85 0.14 2.69
C TRP A 69 9.41 -0.03 3.18
N ARG A 70 8.87 -1.26 3.17
CA ARG A 70 7.53 -1.57 3.69
C ARG A 70 7.47 -1.42 5.21
N LEU A 71 8.50 -1.87 5.91
CA LEU A 71 8.62 -1.75 7.35
C LEU A 71 8.76 -0.30 7.78
N LYS A 72 9.61 0.50 7.11
CA LYS A 72 9.72 1.95 7.34
C LYS A 72 8.41 2.68 7.04
N LYS A 73 7.70 2.30 5.98
CA LYS A 73 6.38 2.85 5.64
C LYS A 73 5.36 2.53 6.74
N LEU A 74 5.32 1.28 7.20
CA LEU A 74 4.42 0.84 8.26
C LEU A 74 4.74 1.53 9.59
N GLU A 75 6.02 1.68 9.93
CA GLU A 75 6.45 2.37 11.14
C GLU A 75 6.00 3.83 11.14
N SER A 76 6.14 4.52 10.01
CA SER A 76 5.65 5.91 9.84
C SER A 76 4.14 6.01 10.02
N VAL A 77 3.37 5.08 9.43
CA VAL A 77 1.90 5.04 9.58
C VAL A 77 1.48 4.71 11.02
N VAL A 78 2.12 3.73 11.66
CA VAL A 78 1.85 3.36 13.05
C VAL A 78 2.19 4.50 14.00
N ARG A 79 3.31 5.19 13.76
CA ARG A 79 3.71 6.36 14.54
C ARG A 79 2.66 7.46 14.44
N SER A 80 2.19 7.77 13.23
CA SER A 80 1.09 8.73 13.02
C SER A 80 -0.22 8.29 13.69
N GLN A 81 -0.60 7.01 13.55
CA GLN A 81 -1.80 6.47 14.19
C GLN A 81 -1.77 6.57 15.71
N LYS A 82 -0.62 6.31 16.34
CA LYS A 82 -0.46 6.44 17.80
C LYS A 82 -0.77 7.87 18.28
N PHE A 83 -0.39 8.90 17.53
CA PHE A 83 -0.71 10.28 17.86
C PHE A 83 -2.20 10.58 17.68
N MET A 84 -2.79 10.11 16.58
CA MET A 84 -4.23 10.29 16.32
C MET A 84 -5.09 9.63 17.40
N ILE A 85 -4.73 8.42 17.83
CA ILE A 85 -5.43 7.70 18.90
C ILE A 85 -5.30 8.45 20.24
N LYS A 86 -4.10 8.93 20.59
CA LYS A 86 -3.89 9.71 21.82
C LYS A 86 -4.69 11.01 21.81
N LEU A 87 -4.72 11.71 20.68
CA LEU A 87 -5.48 12.95 20.52
C LEU A 87 -6.99 12.69 20.64
N LEU A 88 -7.49 11.65 19.98
CA LEU A 88 -8.90 11.24 20.07
C LEU A 88 -9.29 10.91 21.52
N PHE A 89 -8.47 10.13 22.23
CA PHE A 89 -8.71 9.79 23.63
C PHE A 89 -8.78 11.02 24.53
N LEU A 90 -7.86 11.98 24.33
CA LEU A 90 -7.83 13.23 25.09
C LEU A 90 -9.11 14.06 24.85
N VAL A 91 -9.52 14.21 23.58
CA VAL A 91 -10.74 14.94 23.24
C VAL A 91 -11.97 14.28 23.86
N VAL A 92 -12.13 12.97 23.72
CA VAL A 92 -13.27 12.23 24.29
C VAL A 92 -13.29 12.35 25.82
N SER A 93 -12.14 12.24 26.48
CA SER A 93 -12.03 12.38 27.93
C SER A 93 -12.45 13.77 28.41
N VAL A 94 -12.00 14.85 27.76
CA VAL A 94 -12.41 16.22 28.09
C VAL A 94 -13.92 16.40 27.89
N MET A 95 -14.47 15.94 26.77
CA MET A 95 -15.91 16.03 26.51
C MET A 95 -16.73 15.30 27.58
N LEU A 96 -16.30 14.12 28.01
CA LEU A 96 -16.96 13.35 29.07
C LEU A 96 -16.91 14.08 30.42
N LEU A 97 -15.75 14.65 30.78
CA LEU A 97 -15.61 15.44 32.01
C LEU A 97 -16.53 16.66 32.00
N LEU A 98 -16.60 17.38 30.88
CA LEU A 98 -17.51 18.52 30.73
C LEU A 98 -18.97 18.10 30.89
N LEU A 99 -19.37 16.98 30.29
CA LEU A 99 -20.72 16.42 30.48
C LEU A 99 -20.98 16.13 31.96
N VAL A 100 -20.08 15.42 32.64
CA VAL A 100 -20.21 15.10 34.07
C VAL A 100 -20.34 16.37 34.91
N VAL A 101 -19.53 17.40 34.64
CA VAL A 101 -19.60 18.69 35.35
C VAL A 101 -20.93 19.39 35.10
N VAL A 102 -21.41 19.40 33.86
CA VAL A 102 -22.72 19.98 33.51
C VAL A 102 -23.85 19.22 34.20
N PHE A 103 -23.85 17.88 34.14
CA PHE A 103 -24.83 17.05 34.83
C PHE A 103 -24.81 17.26 36.34
N TRP A 104 -23.62 17.32 36.94
CA TRP A 104 -23.47 17.61 38.37
C TRP A 104 -24.05 18.98 38.71
N LYS A 105 -23.73 19.99 37.90
CA LYS A 105 -24.22 21.36 38.11
C LYS A 105 -25.73 21.44 37.96
N LEU A 106 -26.32 20.77 36.97
CA LEU A 106 -27.77 20.66 36.79
C LEU A 106 -28.44 19.96 37.98
N CYS A 107 -27.89 18.83 38.43
CA CYS A 107 -28.42 18.07 39.56
C CYS A 107 -28.32 18.85 40.89
N SER A 108 -27.24 19.61 41.10
CA SER A 108 -27.07 20.48 42.27
C SER A 108 -28.00 21.71 42.32
N GLN A 109 -28.71 21.99 41.22
CA GLN A 109 -29.67 23.08 41.12
C GLN A 109 -31.14 22.59 41.18
N CYS A 110 -31.35 21.27 41.27
CA CYS A 110 -32.64 20.66 41.62
C CYS A 110 -32.77 20.51 43.14
#